data_AF-A0A259P0D6-F1
#
_entry.id   AF-A0A259P0D6-F1
#
_cell.length_a   1.000
_cell.length_b   1.000
_cell.length_c   1.000
_cell.angle_alpha   90.00
_cell.angle_beta   90.00
_cell.angle_gamma   90.00
#
_symmetry.space_group_name_H-M   'P 1'
#
loop_
_entity.id
_entity.type
_entity.pdbx_description
1 polymer ?
#
loop_
_entity_poly.entity_id
_entity_poly.type
_entity_poly.pdbx_seq_one_letter_code
_entity_poly.pdbx_strand_id
1 'polypeptide(L)'
;MTHASYKTPSAELAKNPLISFGRGIAHYREIKPFHIKPAIEFLLENAQLAVDHAVDPSTPAHWNDLAEPLEDATEALGRSWGV
;
A
#
# COMPACT_ATOMS: atom_id res chain seq x y z
N MET A 1 0.45 -19.24 8.61
CA MET A 1 0.33 -17.78 8.68
C MET A 1 1.51 -17.23 7.89
N THR A 2 1.32 -17.07 6.59
CA THR A 2 2.31 -16.49 5.68
C THR A 2 2.31 -14.98 5.90
N HIS A 3 3.48 -14.43 6.22
CA HIS A 3 3.66 -13.01 6.45
C HIS A 3 3.63 -12.30 5.10
N ALA A 4 2.52 -11.64 4.76
CA ALA A 4 2.52 -10.66 3.69
C ALA A 4 3.61 -9.62 3.99
N SER A 5 4.59 -9.50 3.09
CA SER A 5 5.75 -8.62 3.28
C SER A 5 5.37 -7.19 2.88
N TYR A 6 4.57 -6.53 3.70
CA TYR A 6 4.30 -5.10 3.59
C TYR A 6 5.12 -4.33 4.63
N LYS A 7 5.60 -3.15 4.23
CA LYS A 7 6.22 -2.20 5.14
C LYS A 7 5.14 -1.59 6.03
N THR A 8 5.41 -1.56 7.32
CA THR A 8 4.62 -0.76 8.26
C THR A 8 5.04 0.71 8.12
N PRO A 9 4.09 1.66 7.98
CA PRO A 9 4.44 3.07 7.91
C PRO A 9 4.96 3.56 9.28
N SER A 10 5.79 4.60 9.27
CA SER A 10 6.14 5.29 10.51
C SER A 10 4.92 5.94 11.17
N ALA A 11 4.97 6.22 12.47
CA ALA A 11 3.85 6.81 13.19
C ALA A 11 3.36 8.15 12.59
N GLU A 12 4.27 8.95 12.04
CA GLU A 12 3.92 10.20 11.36
C GLU A 12 3.34 9.95 9.97
N LEU A 13 3.88 8.99 9.23
CA LEU A 13 3.35 8.63 7.91
C LEU A 13 1.98 7.97 8.00
N ALA A 14 1.70 7.21 9.06
CA ALA A 14 0.39 6.63 9.34
C ALA A 14 -0.72 7.68 9.53
N LYS A 15 -0.35 8.92 9.88
CA LYS A 15 -1.28 10.07 9.98
C LYS A 15 -1.46 10.82 8.66
N ASN A 16 -0.68 10.50 7.63
CA ASN A 16 -0.77 11.17 6.33
C ASN A 16 -2.18 10.95 5.74
N PRO A 17 -2.89 12.01 5.29
CA PRO A 17 -4.26 11.90 4.79
C PRO A 17 -4.39 11.10 3.49
N LEU A 18 -3.28 10.76 2.83
CA LEU A 18 -3.22 9.83 1.70
C LEU A 18 -3.01 8.37 2.13
N ILE A 19 -2.90 8.08 3.43
CA ILE A 19 -2.69 6.72 3.98
C ILE A 19 -3.75 6.39 5.04
N SER A 20 -4.15 7.36 5.86
CA SER A 20 -4.94 7.15 7.07
C SER A 20 -6.43 6.83 6.83
N PHE A 21 -6.93 7.03 5.61
CA PHE A 21 -8.37 6.91 5.35
C PHE A 21 -8.88 5.45 5.27
N GLY A 22 -8.00 4.44 5.33
CA GLY A 22 -8.39 3.03 5.42
C GLY A 22 -9.43 2.68 4.35
N ARG A 23 -10.53 1.99 4.70
CA ARG A 23 -11.66 1.72 3.78
C ARG A 23 -12.64 2.88 3.59
N GLY A 24 -12.39 4.02 4.24
CA GLY A 24 -13.20 5.23 4.15
C GLY A 24 -12.87 6.09 2.93
N ILE A 25 -13.32 7.34 2.98
CA ILE A 25 -13.07 8.35 1.95
C ILE A 25 -11.86 9.22 2.31
N ALA A 26 -11.10 9.65 1.31
CA ALA A 26 -9.98 10.57 1.53
C ALA A 26 -10.45 11.90 2.13
N HIS A 27 -9.72 12.41 3.11
CA HIS A 27 -9.99 13.71 3.72
C HIS A 27 -9.43 14.83 2.83
N TYR A 28 -10.06 15.07 1.66
CA TYR A 28 -9.56 15.99 0.63
C TYR A 28 -9.13 17.37 1.16
N ARG A 29 -9.83 17.91 2.16
CA ARG A 29 -9.52 19.22 2.77
C ARG A 29 -8.20 19.25 3.54
N GLU A 30 -7.70 18.10 3.99
CA GLU A 30 -6.47 17.97 4.78
C GLU A 30 -5.24 17.74 3.90
N ILE A 31 -5.43 17.37 2.63
CA ILE A 31 -4.34 17.05 1.71
C ILE A 31 -3.59 18.32 1.32
N LYS A 32 -2.26 18.25 1.38
CA LYS A 32 -1.34 19.34 1.06
C LYS A 32 -0.21 18.78 0.20
N PRO A 33 0.46 19.60 -0.64
CA PRO A 33 1.50 19.11 -1.54
C PRO A 33 2.62 18.31 -0.85
N PHE A 34 3.00 18.67 0.37
CA PHE A 34 4.05 17.97 1.13
C PHE A 34 3.63 16.58 1.64
N HIS A 35 2.34 16.24 1.62
CA HIS A 35 1.86 14.90 1.94
C HIS A 35 2.11 13.91 0.79
N ILE A 36 2.19 14.39 -0.45
CA ILE A 36 2.17 13.56 -1.66
C ILE A 36 3.41 12.68 -1.71
N LYS A 37 4.60 13.30 -1.80
CA LYS A 37 5.87 12.57 -1.94
C LYS A 37 6.03 11.43 -0.92
N PRO A 38 5.95 11.67 0.41
CA PRO A 38 6.18 10.60 1.38
C PRO A 38 5.11 9.50 1.36
N ALA A 39 3.85 9.81 1.01
CA ALA A 39 2.81 8.80 0.89
C ALA A 39 3.02 7.92 -0.36
N ILE A 40 3.24 8.55 -1.51
CA ILE A 40 3.37 7.84 -2.78
C ILE A 40 4.66 7.01 -2.82
N GLU A 41 5.78 7.51 -2.28
CA GLU A 41 7.02 6.72 -2.16
C GLU A 41 6.77 5.44 -1.35
N PHE A 42 6.12 5.55 -0.20
CA PHE A 42 5.80 4.39 0.64
C PHE A 42 4.85 3.40 -0.03
N LEU A 43 3.83 3.89 -0.73
CA LEU A 43 2.85 3.03 -1.42
C LEU A 43 3.48 2.32 -2.63
N LEU A 44 4.33 3.02 -3.40
CA LEU A 44 5.10 2.42 -4.50
C LEU A 44 6.06 1.34 -3.98
N GLU A 45 6.76 1.60 -2.88
CA GLU A 45 7.63 0.60 -2.27
C GLU A 45 6.87 -0.66 -1.85
N ASN A 46 5.67 -0.51 -1.28
CA ASN A 46 4.83 -1.65 -0.92
C ASN A 46 4.28 -2.40 -2.14
N ALA A 47 3.80 -1.68 -3.15
CA ALA A 47 3.33 -2.28 -4.39
C ALA A 47 4.47 -3.05 -5.09
N GLN A 48 5.68 -2.50 -5.11
CA GLN A 48 6.84 -3.20 -5.67
C GLN A 48 7.17 -4.48 -4.91
N LEU A 49 7.20 -4.43 -3.57
CA LEU A 49 7.43 -5.63 -2.75
C LEU A 49 6.39 -6.72 -3.00
N ALA A 50 5.12 -6.34 -3.17
CA ALA A 50 4.06 -7.29 -3.46
C ALA A 50 4.17 -7.90 -4.87
N VAL A 51 4.57 -7.11 -5.87
CA VAL A 51 4.88 -7.61 -7.21
C VAL A 51 6.08 -8.57 -7.17
N ASP A 52 7.16 -8.18 -6.49
CA ASP A 52 8.36 -9.02 -6.35
C ASP A 52 8.03 -10.37 -5.71
N HIS A 53 7.19 -10.36 -4.66
CA HIS A 53 6.67 -11.57 -4.05
C HIS A 53 5.82 -12.38 -5.04
N ALA A 54 4.90 -11.74 -5.76
CA ALA A 54 3.99 -12.43 -6.66
C ALA A 54 4.69 -13.11 -7.86
N VAL A 55 5.83 -12.57 -8.31
CA VAL A 55 6.61 -13.14 -9.42
C VAL A 55 7.72 -14.09 -8.96
N ASP A 56 7.97 -14.21 -7.65
CA ASP A 56 8.93 -15.16 -7.11
C ASP A 56 8.46 -16.60 -7.41
N PRO A 57 9.25 -17.45 -8.10
CA PRO A 57 8.88 -18.84 -8.37
C PRO A 57 8.63 -19.70 -7.12
N SER A 58 9.11 -19.26 -5.95
CA SER A 58 8.89 -19.93 -4.66
C SER A 58 7.57 -19.53 -3.99
N THR A 59 6.88 -18.50 -4.48
CA THR A 59 5.59 -18.08 -3.94
C THR A 59 4.50 -19.11 -4.23
N PRO A 60 3.82 -19.66 -3.19
CA PRO A 60 2.73 -20.59 -3.40
C PRO A 60 1.60 -19.96 -4.22
N ALA A 61 1.08 -20.71 -5.20
CA ALA A 61 -0.06 -20.29 -6.03
C ALA A 61 -1.40 -20.46 -5.29
N HIS A 62 -1.49 -19.92 -4.08
CA HIS A 62 -2.70 -19.87 -3.27
C HIS A 62 -3.20 -18.43 -3.15
N TRP A 63 -4.49 -18.26 -2.95
CA TRP A 63 -5.11 -16.93 -2.87
C TRP A 63 -4.39 -16.02 -1.85
N ASN A 64 -4.25 -16.50 -0.61
CA ASN A 64 -3.69 -15.74 0.51
C ASN A 64 -2.18 -15.49 0.38
N ASP A 65 -1.49 -16.22 -0.50
CA ASP A 65 -0.05 -16.13 -0.69
C ASP A 65 0.29 -15.29 -1.94
N LEU A 66 -0.57 -15.27 -2.95
CA LEU A 66 -0.31 -14.62 -4.24
C LEU A 66 -1.26 -13.45 -4.52
N ALA A 67 -2.56 -13.75 -4.67
CA ALA A 67 -3.53 -12.79 -5.19
C ALA A 67 -3.88 -11.72 -4.15
N GLU A 68 -4.21 -12.14 -2.93
CA GLU A 68 -4.60 -11.26 -1.83
C GLU A 68 -3.53 -10.21 -1.48
N PRO A 69 -2.26 -10.57 -1.20
CA PRO A 69 -1.24 -9.56 -0.86
C PRO A 69 -0.90 -8.62 -2.03
N LEU A 70 -0.98 -9.10 -3.28
CA LEU A 70 -0.77 -8.27 -4.46
C LEU A 70 -1.90 -7.25 -4.64
N GLU A 71 -3.15 -7.70 -4.52
CA GLU A 71 -4.33 -6.85 -4.62
C GLU A 71 -4.34 -5.81 -3.50
N ASP A 72 -4.12 -6.21 -2.24
CA ASP A 72 -4.09 -5.29 -1.09
C ASP A 72 -3.08 -4.14 -1.28
N ALA A 73 -1.86 -4.45 -1.71
CA ALA A 73 -0.81 -3.44 -1.90
C ALA A 73 -1.08 -2.51 -3.09
N THR A 74 -1.57 -3.06 -4.21
CA THR A 74 -1.84 -2.28 -5.42
C THR A 74 -3.11 -1.45 -5.31
N GLU A 75 -4.14 -1.94 -4.62
CA GLU A 75 -5.35 -1.17 -4.28
C GLU A 75 -5.03 0.00 -3.34
N ALA A 76 -4.15 -0.20 -2.34
CA ALA A 76 -3.71 0.89 -1.47
C ALA A 76 -3.06 2.03 -2.28
N LEU A 77 -2.19 1.71 -3.23
CA LEU A 77 -1.58 2.70 -4.13
C LEU A 77 -2.64 3.35 -5.04
N GLY A 78 -3.46 2.55 -5.71
CA GLY A 78 -4.46 3.05 -6.67
C GLY A 78 -5.45 4.01 -6.03
N ARG A 79 -5.90 3.71 -4.80
CA ARG A 79 -6.82 4.57 -4.05
C ARG A 79 -6.21 5.92 -3.68
N SER A 80 -4.94 5.97 -3.31
CA SER A 80 -4.27 7.23 -3.02
C SER A 80 -3.86 8.00 -4.27
N TRP A 81 -3.67 7.32 -5.40
CA TRP A 81 -3.36 7.93 -6.70
C TRP A 81 -4.57 8.59 -7.36
N GLY A 82 -5.78 8.06 -7.12
CA GLY A 82 -7.03 8.61 -7.67
C GLY A 82 -7.56 9.87 -6.96
N VAL A 83 -6.90 10.31 -5.89
CA VAL A 83 -7.24 11.49 -5.08
C VAL A 83 -6.62 12.75 -5.65
#